data_AF-A0A1I8HJM0-F1
#
_entry.id   AF-A0A1I8HJM0-F1
#
_cell.length_a   1.000
_cell.length_b   1.000
_cell.length_c   1.000
_cell.angle_alpha   90.00
_cell.angle_beta   90.00
_cell.angle_gamma   90.00
#
_symmetry.space_group_name_H-M   'P 1'
#
loop_
_entity.id
_entity.type
_entity.pdbx_description
1 polymer ?
#
loop_
_entity_poly.entity_id
_entity_poly.type
_entity_poly.pdbx_seq_one_letter_code
_entity_poly.pdbx_strand_id
1 'polypeptide(L)'
;LERQQDLCVAAIRVHGDGLLLCQFTGAEAQRLEAQRNRRDRLMAAWGPAFEALATGESGGGRDGDGGRYCEIVEARLGNLRLMCLGEVDCCDGDELLELKLTSQHGAWRRRLPRWWAQSFLLGVPSIFAGFRDAAGRLRDVARLPVDRLLAMSRGHLRPDEWSAGAGLDWAHRFLSHAVR
;
A
#
# COMPACT_ATOMS: atom_id res chain seq x y z
N LEU A 1 6.43 8.17 -15.41
CA LEU A 1 5.12 8.52 -14.84
C LEU A 1 4.42 7.24 -14.43
N GLU A 2 3.86 7.18 -13.23
CA GLU A 2 2.98 6.08 -12.84
C GLU A 2 1.72 6.14 -13.69
N ARG A 3 1.25 4.99 -14.19
CA ARG A 3 0.07 4.92 -15.05
C ARG A 3 -1.17 5.11 -14.17
N GLN A 4 -2.09 5.97 -14.61
CA GLN A 4 -3.43 5.99 -14.05
C GLN A 4 -4.11 4.67 -14.38
N GLN A 5 -4.75 4.07 -13.38
CA GLN A 5 -5.52 2.84 -13.53
C GLN A 5 -6.92 3.12 -13.01
N ASP A 6 -7.92 2.66 -13.74
CA ASP A 6 -9.30 2.74 -13.29
C ASP A 6 -9.52 1.81 -12.09
N LEU A 7 -10.31 2.28 -11.14
CA LEU A 7 -10.72 1.52 -9.97
C LEU A 7 -12.10 0.90 -10.24
N CYS A 8 -12.15 -0.42 -10.35
CA CYS A 8 -13.42 -1.17 -10.46
C CYS A 8 -13.74 -1.84 -9.12
N VAL A 9 -14.90 -1.49 -8.54
CA VAL A 9 -15.35 -2.02 -7.24
C VAL A 9 -16.78 -2.56 -7.39
N ALA A 10 -16.99 -3.79 -6.95
CA ALA A 10 -18.32 -4.36 -6.75
C ALA A 10 -18.78 -4.10 -5.30
N ALA A 11 -20.04 -3.69 -5.15
CA ALA A 11 -20.69 -3.50 -3.86
C ALA A 11 -21.71 -4.61 -3.66
N ILE A 12 -21.48 -5.47 -2.65
CA ILE A 12 -22.34 -6.62 -2.34
C ILE A 12 -23.00 -6.36 -0.99
N ARG A 13 -24.33 -6.30 -0.98
CA ARG A 13 -25.09 -6.19 0.27
C ARG A 13 -24.99 -7.51 1.03
N VAL A 14 -24.59 -7.43 2.29
CA VAL A 14 -24.53 -8.57 3.22
C VAL A 14 -25.61 -8.41 4.29
N HIS A 15 -25.69 -9.34 5.25
CA HIS A 15 -26.73 -9.36 6.26
C HIS A 15 -26.94 -8.01 6.96
N GLY A 16 -28.19 -7.54 7.01
CA GLY A 16 -28.57 -6.22 7.52
C GLY A 16 -28.23 -5.09 6.55
N ASP A 17 -27.66 -4.00 7.07
CA ASP A 17 -27.23 -2.82 6.29
C ASP A 17 -25.75 -2.86 5.91
N GLY A 18 -25.10 -4.02 6.08
CA GLY A 18 -23.68 -4.18 5.76
C GLY A 18 -23.41 -4.22 4.24
N LEU A 19 -22.27 -3.67 3.84
CA LEU A 19 -21.80 -3.70 2.46
C LEU A 19 -20.38 -4.24 2.40
N LEU A 20 -20.16 -5.28 1.58
CA LEU A 20 -18.85 -5.78 1.23
C LEU A 20 -18.41 -5.12 -0.09
N LEU A 21 -17.25 -4.48 -0.07
CA LEU A 21 -16.64 -3.86 -1.26
C LEU A 21 -15.49 -4.74 -1.77
N CYS A 22 -15.61 -5.19 -3.02
CA CYS A 22 -14.62 -6.05 -3.64
C CYS A 22 -14.03 -5.34 -4.86
N GLN A 23 -12.73 -5.02 -4.82
CA GLN A 23 -12.02 -4.58 -6.02
C GLN A 23 -11.85 -5.76 -6.98
N PHE A 24 -11.98 -5.50 -8.28
CA PHE A 24 -11.61 -6.48 -9.31
C PHE A 24 -10.76 -5.82 -10.40
N THR A 25 -9.88 -6.63 -10.99
CA THR A 25 -9.01 -6.16 -12.08
C THR A 25 -9.78 -6.19 -13.39
N GLY A 26 -10.01 -5.00 -13.98
CA GLY A 26 -10.63 -4.88 -15.30
C GLY A 26 -9.79 -5.50 -16.42
N ALA A 27 -10.42 -5.78 -17.56
CA ALA A 27 -9.77 -6.45 -18.70
C ALA A 27 -8.52 -5.69 -19.22
N GLU A 28 -8.51 -4.37 -19.17
CA GLU A 28 -7.35 -3.57 -19.56
C GLU A 28 -6.16 -3.76 -18.62
N ALA A 29 -6.38 -3.70 -17.30
CA ALA A 29 -5.33 -3.92 -16.32
C ALA A 29 -4.75 -5.35 -16.43
N GLN A 30 -5.57 -6.36 -16.71
CA GLN A 30 -5.11 -7.72 -17.00
C GLN A 30 -4.22 -7.80 -18.25
N ARG A 31 -4.61 -7.10 -19.34
CA ARG A 31 -3.81 -7.03 -20.57
C ARG A 31 -2.47 -6.34 -20.34
N LEU A 32 -2.47 -5.23 -19.61
CA LEU A 32 -1.25 -4.49 -19.28
C LEU A 32 -0.30 -5.31 -18.41
N GLU A 33 -0.84 -6.08 -17.45
CA GLU A 33 -0.06 -6.99 -16.62
C GLU A 33 0.60 -8.10 -17.47
N ALA A 34 -0.17 -8.71 -18.39
CA ALA A 34 0.36 -9.72 -19.32
C ALA A 34 1.49 -9.19 -20.21
N GLN A 35 1.47 -7.89 -20.53
CA GLN A 35 2.48 -7.20 -21.35
C GLN A 35 3.70 -6.70 -20.55
N ARG A 36 3.83 -7.03 -19.25
CA ARG A 36 5.01 -6.62 -18.45
C ARG A 36 6.31 -7.10 -19.08
N ASN A 37 7.19 -6.15 -19.37
CA ASN A 37 8.53 -6.44 -19.87
C ASN A 37 9.42 -7.04 -18.75
N ARG A 38 10.59 -7.58 -19.13
CA ARG A 38 11.55 -8.18 -18.20
C ARG A 38 11.98 -7.25 -17.07
N ARG A 39 12.16 -5.95 -17.36
CA ARG A 39 12.55 -4.96 -16.36
C ARG A 39 11.46 -4.76 -15.32
N ASP A 40 10.20 -4.63 -15.72
CA ASP A 40 9.08 -4.44 -14.81
C ASP A 40 8.89 -5.66 -13.90
N ARG A 41 9.03 -6.89 -14.44
CA ARG A 41 9.01 -8.13 -13.65
C ARG A 41 10.15 -8.17 -12.62
N LEU A 42 11.36 -7.78 -13.03
CA LEU A 42 12.51 -7.72 -12.13
C LEU A 42 12.29 -6.69 -11.00
N MET A 43 11.74 -5.52 -11.33
CA MET A 43 11.44 -4.47 -10.35
C MET A 43 10.36 -4.92 -9.36
N ALA A 44 9.36 -5.68 -9.81
CA ALA A 44 8.33 -6.25 -8.96
C ALA A 44 8.89 -7.33 -8.02
N ALA A 45 9.83 -8.16 -8.49
CA ALA A 45 10.46 -9.22 -7.69
C ALA A 45 11.35 -8.68 -6.56
N TRP A 46 11.86 -7.45 -6.68
CA TRP A 46 12.72 -6.87 -5.64
C TRP A 46 11.97 -6.50 -4.35
N GLY A 47 10.67 -6.22 -4.40
CA GLY A 47 9.86 -5.97 -3.20
C GLY A 47 9.82 -7.19 -2.28
N PRO A 48 9.31 -8.34 -2.75
CA PRO A 48 9.30 -9.59 -1.98
C PRO A 48 10.70 -10.04 -1.54
N ALA A 49 11.73 -9.81 -2.37
CA ALA A 49 13.11 -10.11 -1.98
C ALA A 49 13.62 -9.23 -0.83
N PHE A 50 13.17 -7.97 -0.75
CA PHE A 50 13.47 -7.08 0.36
C PHE A 50 12.70 -7.47 1.62
N GLU A 51 11.43 -7.85 1.49
CA GLU A 51 10.62 -8.37 2.60
C GLU A 51 11.30 -9.57 3.25
N ALA A 52 11.62 -10.61 2.47
CA ALA A 52 12.31 -11.81 2.97
C ALA A 52 13.67 -11.48 3.62
N LEU A 53 14.43 -10.54 3.05
CA LEU A 53 15.71 -10.10 3.62
C LEU A 53 15.52 -9.38 4.96
N ALA A 54 14.51 -8.53 5.08
CA ALA A 54 14.28 -7.71 6.27
C ALA A 54 13.67 -8.51 7.43
N THR A 55 12.88 -9.54 7.15
CA THR A 55 12.24 -10.39 8.16
C THR A 55 13.11 -11.58 8.60
N GLY A 56 14.24 -11.81 7.93
CA GLY A 56 15.11 -12.96 8.22
C GLY A 56 14.51 -14.29 7.76
N GLU A 57 13.45 -14.26 6.96
CA GLU A 57 12.98 -15.43 6.23
C GLU A 57 14.07 -15.84 5.24
N SER A 58 14.90 -16.80 5.65
CA SER A 58 15.79 -17.51 4.72
C SER A 58 14.90 -17.99 3.59
N GLY A 59 15.19 -17.61 2.34
CA GLY A 59 14.42 -17.98 1.13
C GLY A 59 14.33 -19.50 0.92
N GLY A 60 13.59 -20.18 1.78
CA GLY A 60 13.78 -21.58 2.14
C GLY A 60 12.73 -22.11 3.12
N GLY A 61 11.59 -21.44 3.28
CA GLY A 61 10.34 -22.13 3.59
C GLY A 61 9.97 -22.98 2.38
N ARG A 62 10.35 -24.26 2.40
CA ARG A 62 10.21 -25.21 1.29
C ARG A 62 8.77 -25.68 1.04
N ASP A 63 7.80 -25.03 1.71
CA ASP A 63 6.36 -25.30 1.61
C ASP A 63 5.60 -24.04 1.16
N GLY A 64 6.01 -23.48 0.03
CA GLY A 64 5.13 -22.95 -1.04
C GLY A 64 4.05 -21.89 -0.79
N ASP A 65 3.70 -21.48 0.44
CA ASP A 65 2.56 -20.57 0.67
C ASP A 65 2.82 -19.49 1.73
N GLY A 66 4.10 -19.24 2.09
CA GLY A 66 4.59 -18.17 2.99
C GLY A 66 3.47 -17.33 3.61
N GLY A 67 2.93 -17.80 4.74
CA GLY A 67 1.63 -17.37 5.23
C GLY A 67 1.54 -15.85 5.37
N ARG A 68 0.49 -15.26 4.82
CA ARG A 68 0.22 -13.82 4.98
C ARG A 68 -0.43 -13.55 6.32
N TYR A 69 0.14 -12.62 7.08
CA TYR A 69 -0.50 -12.08 8.26
C TYR A 69 -1.38 -10.89 7.88
N CYS A 70 -2.62 -10.86 8.37
CA CYS A 70 -3.56 -9.78 8.10
C CYS A 70 -4.12 -9.22 9.40
N GLU A 71 -4.27 -7.90 9.45
CA GLU A 71 -4.95 -7.18 10.52
C GLU A 71 -6.39 -6.85 10.13
N ILE A 72 -7.28 -6.88 11.11
CA ILE A 72 -8.66 -6.40 10.99
C ILE A 72 -8.82 -5.19 11.89
N VAL A 73 -9.08 -4.04 11.26
CA VAL A 73 -9.24 -2.76 11.95
C VAL A 73 -10.66 -2.24 11.77
N GLU A 74 -11.30 -1.87 12.88
CA GLU A 74 -12.51 -1.07 12.85
C GLU A 74 -12.14 0.42 12.83
N ALA A 75 -12.66 1.15 11.84
CA ALA A 75 -12.42 2.56 11.67
C ALA A 75 -13.73 3.33 11.44
N ARG A 76 -13.66 4.66 11.57
CA ARG A 76 -14.78 5.55 11.26
C ARG A 76 -14.35 6.62 10.28
N LEU A 77 -15.18 6.82 9.25
CA LEU A 77 -15.04 7.91 8.30
C LEU A 77 -16.34 8.69 8.25
N GLY A 78 -16.37 9.84 8.95
CA GLY A 78 -17.60 10.58 9.18
C GLY A 78 -18.64 9.74 9.92
N ASN A 79 -19.80 9.54 9.29
CA ASN A 79 -20.89 8.71 9.80
C ASN A 79 -20.77 7.23 9.43
N LEU A 80 -19.80 6.83 8.60
CA LEU A 80 -19.62 5.45 8.16
C LEU A 80 -18.73 4.68 9.15
N ARG A 81 -19.12 3.44 9.45
CA ARG A 81 -18.26 2.46 10.13
C ARG A 81 -17.63 1.57 9.07
N LEU A 82 -16.32 1.38 9.16
CA LEU A 82 -15.53 0.61 8.21
C LEU A 82 -14.87 -0.53 8.97
N MET A 83 -14.86 -1.72 8.37
CA MET A 83 -14.00 -2.82 8.77
C MET A 83 -12.99 -3.03 7.65
N CYS A 84 -11.73 -2.74 7.94
CA CYS A 84 -10.63 -2.85 7.00
C CYS A 84 -9.85 -4.12 7.32
N LEU A 85 -9.71 -4.99 6.32
CA LEU A 85 -8.80 -6.14 6.36
C LEU A 85 -7.61 -5.80 5.48
N GLY A 86 -6.39 -5.97 5.98
CA GLY A 86 -5.19 -5.76 5.19
C GLY A 86 -4.01 -6.59 5.67
N GLU A 87 -3.18 -6.98 4.71
CA GLU A 87 -1.90 -7.65 4.96
C GLU A 87 -0.95 -6.70 5.70
N VAL A 88 -0.18 -7.25 6.64
CA VAL A 88 0.89 -6.54 7.36
C VAL A 88 2.17 -7.36 7.22
N ASP A 89 3.25 -6.70 6.80
CA ASP A 89 4.45 -7.38 6.36
C ASP A 89 5.24 -8.02 7.53
N CYS A 90 5.38 -7.31 8.66
CA CYS A 90 6.06 -7.84 9.85
C CYS A 90 5.80 -7.03 11.13
N CYS A 91 6.50 -7.35 12.22
CA CYS A 91 6.56 -6.58 13.45
C CYS A 91 7.99 -6.47 13.98
N ASP A 92 8.26 -5.42 14.76
CA ASP A 92 9.46 -5.26 15.58
C ASP A 92 9.02 -5.15 17.05
N GLY A 93 9.17 -6.25 17.78
CA GLY A 93 8.46 -6.44 19.05
C GLY A 93 6.95 -6.45 18.83
N ASP A 94 6.23 -5.59 19.54
CA ASP A 94 4.78 -5.44 19.41
C ASP A 94 4.37 -4.39 18.37
N GLU A 95 5.33 -3.70 17.72
CA GLU A 95 5.04 -2.66 16.75
C GLU A 95 4.92 -3.24 15.33
N LEU A 96 3.75 -3.12 14.72
CA LEU A 96 3.53 -3.51 13.32
C LEU A 96 4.36 -2.64 12.36
N LEU A 97 4.85 -3.26 11.28
CA LEU A 97 5.69 -2.61 10.29
C LEU A 97 5.25 -2.93 8.86
N GLU A 98 5.23 -1.90 8.03
CA GLU A 98 5.14 -2.02 6.57
C GLU A 98 6.55 -1.96 5.96
N LEU A 99 6.85 -2.80 4.99
CA LEU A 99 8.13 -2.86 4.29
C LEU A 99 7.97 -2.26 2.89
N LYS A 100 8.85 -1.32 2.53
CA LYS A 100 8.82 -0.71 1.18
C LYS A 100 10.21 -0.61 0.58
N LEU A 101 10.39 -1.15 -0.62
CA LEU A 101 11.61 -0.94 -1.41
C LEU A 101 11.42 0.16 -2.46
N THR A 102 12.37 1.08 -2.57
CA THR A 102 12.34 2.15 -3.58
C THR A 102 13.72 2.51 -4.12
N SER A 103 13.75 3.26 -5.21
CA SER A 103 15.01 3.77 -5.77
C SER A 103 15.53 4.96 -4.96
N GLN A 104 16.78 4.89 -4.52
CA GLN A 104 17.52 5.99 -3.87
C GLN A 104 17.46 7.29 -4.68
N HIS A 105 17.66 7.20 -6.00
CA HIS A 105 17.73 8.35 -6.91
C HIS A 105 16.37 8.69 -7.53
N GLY A 106 15.30 8.00 -7.13
CA GLY A 106 13.95 8.27 -7.61
C GLY A 106 13.24 9.36 -6.82
N ALA A 107 12.12 9.84 -7.35
CA ALA A 107 11.21 10.73 -6.64
C ALA A 107 10.37 9.96 -5.58
N TRP A 108 11.03 9.19 -4.70
CA TRP A 108 10.38 8.32 -3.72
C TRP A 108 9.49 9.10 -2.74
N ARG A 109 9.84 10.35 -2.45
CA ARG A 109 9.02 11.25 -1.60
C ARG A 109 7.62 11.52 -2.17
N ARG A 110 7.43 11.37 -3.48
CA ARG A 110 6.11 11.45 -4.14
C ARG A 110 5.24 10.21 -3.89
N ARG A 111 5.82 9.11 -3.43
CA ARG A 111 5.11 7.87 -3.10
C ARG A 111 4.55 7.88 -1.68
N LEU A 112 5.10 8.73 -0.80
CA LEU A 112 4.75 8.79 0.62
C LEU A 112 3.26 9.00 0.90
N PRO A 113 2.48 9.78 0.12
CA PRO A 113 1.03 9.85 0.31
C PRO A 113 0.31 8.51 0.20
N ARG A 114 0.75 7.64 -0.72
CA ARG A 114 0.16 6.31 -0.89
C ARG A 114 0.58 5.37 0.22
N TRP A 115 1.85 5.42 0.59
CA TRP A 115 2.37 4.68 1.73
C TRP A 115 1.66 5.08 3.02
N TRP A 116 1.46 6.39 3.22
CA TRP A 116 0.63 6.90 4.31
C TRP A 116 -0.79 6.34 4.25
N ALA A 117 -1.48 6.42 3.11
CA ALA A 117 -2.87 5.96 3.02
C ALA A 117 -3.00 4.46 3.35
N GLN A 118 -2.08 3.62 2.86
CA GLN A 118 -2.07 2.18 3.13
C GLN A 118 -1.87 1.91 4.63
N SER A 119 -0.80 2.44 5.22
CA SER A 119 -0.43 2.16 6.61
C SER A 119 -1.36 2.82 7.62
N PHE A 120 -1.80 4.06 7.35
CA PHE A 120 -2.73 4.81 8.20
C PHE A 120 -4.07 4.09 8.38
N LEU A 121 -4.62 3.50 7.31
CA LEU A 121 -5.91 2.80 7.37
C LEU A 121 -5.85 1.53 8.21
N LEU A 122 -4.71 0.85 8.26
CA LEU A 122 -4.47 -0.35 9.07
C LEU A 122 -3.88 -0.05 10.44
N GLY A 123 -3.69 1.23 10.80
CA GLY A 123 -3.08 1.59 12.08
C GLY A 123 -1.61 1.19 12.22
N VAL A 124 -0.92 0.90 11.11
CA VAL A 124 0.52 0.59 11.12
C VAL A 124 1.29 1.89 11.41
N PRO A 125 2.11 1.97 12.48
CA PRO A 125 2.73 3.21 12.93
C PRO A 125 3.99 3.60 12.15
N SER A 126 4.68 2.65 11.54
CA SER A 126 5.98 2.87 10.91
C SER A 126 6.17 2.06 9.62
N ILE A 127 6.93 2.63 8.69
CA ILE A 127 7.38 1.94 7.47
C ILE A 127 8.88 1.74 7.53
N PHE A 128 9.35 0.51 7.34
CA PHE A 128 10.77 0.23 7.12
C PHE A 128 11.08 0.28 5.62
N ALA A 129 11.69 1.38 5.19
CA ALA A 129 11.95 1.66 3.79
C ALA A 129 13.39 1.29 3.40
N GLY A 130 13.55 0.44 2.38
CA GLY A 130 14.82 0.17 1.72
C GLY A 130 15.04 1.08 0.50
N PHE A 131 16.25 1.60 0.36
CA PHE A 131 16.67 2.40 -0.79
C PHE A 131 17.71 1.64 -1.59
N ARG A 132 17.37 1.31 -2.84
CA ARG A 132 18.24 0.59 -3.76
C ARG A 132 18.80 1.46 -4.88
N ASP A 133 19.90 1.01 -5.46
CA ASP A 133 20.43 1.55 -6.71
C ASP A 133 19.67 1.04 -7.95
N ALA A 134 20.18 1.41 -9.14
CA ALA A 134 19.63 0.98 -10.42
C ALA A 134 19.85 -0.51 -10.73
N ALA A 135 20.83 -1.15 -10.09
CA ALA A 135 21.13 -2.57 -10.22
C ALA A 135 20.33 -3.46 -9.26
N GLY A 136 19.51 -2.87 -8.37
CA GLY A 136 18.72 -3.60 -7.39
C GLY A 136 19.42 -3.84 -6.07
N ARG A 137 20.62 -3.30 -5.86
CA ARG A 137 21.35 -3.48 -4.60
C ARG A 137 20.82 -2.50 -3.56
N LEU A 138 20.49 -3.01 -2.38
CA LEU A 138 20.16 -2.19 -1.21
C LEU A 138 21.37 -1.35 -0.82
N ARG A 139 21.16 -0.04 -0.65
CA ARG A 139 22.19 0.95 -0.33
C ARG A 139 21.98 1.60 1.02
N ASP A 140 20.72 1.76 1.42
CA ASP A 140 20.35 2.38 2.68
C ASP A 140 18.99 1.86 3.16
N VAL A 141 18.70 2.04 4.43
CA VAL A 141 17.40 1.74 5.06
C VAL A 141 17.00 2.84 6.02
N ALA A 142 15.71 3.09 6.15
CA ALA A 142 15.20 4.04 7.13
C ALA A 142 13.84 3.59 7.70
N ARG A 143 13.66 3.78 9.01
CA ARG A 143 12.34 3.70 9.64
C ARG A 143 11.65 5.06 9.50
N LEU A 144 10.50 5.07 8.83
CA LEU A 144 9.72 6.26 8.53
C LEU A 144 8.41 6.23 9.33
N PRO A 145 8.23 7.12 10.31
CA PRO A 145 6.97 7.21 11.06
C PRO A 145 5.82 7.64 10.15
N VAL A 146 4.68 6.93 10.22
CA VAL A 146 3.52 7.17 9.36
C VAL A 146 2.94 8.57 9.55
N ASP A 147 2.90 9.07 10.78
CA ASP A 147 2.45 10.43 11.12
C ASP A 147 3.32 11.55 10.50
N ARG A 148 4.55 11.24 10.08
CA ARG A 148 5.48 12.20 9.43
C ARG A 148 5.49 12.12 7.91
N LEU A 149 4.97 11.06 7.30
CA LEU A 149 5.09 10.84 5.84
C LEU A 149 4.52 11.98 5.01
N LEU A 150 3.36 12.51 5.39
CA LEU A 150 2.73 13.62 4.67
C LEU A 150 3.53 14.92 4.78
N ALA A 151 4.18 15.16 5.92
CA ALA A 151 5.08 16.31 6.07
C ALA A 151 6.33 16.13 5.20
N MET A 152 6.87 14.90 5.15
CA MET A 152 8.04 14.54 4.34
C MET A 152 7.80 14.57 2.83
N SER A 153 6.53 14.52 2.38
CA SER A 153 6.15 14.65 0.97
C SER A 153 5.95 16.11 0.53
N ARG A 154 5.90 17.06 1.46
CA ARG A 154 5.71 18.49 1.14
C ARG A 154 6.85 18.98 0.24
N GLY A 155 6.50 19.79 -0.76
CA GLY A 155 7.46 20.29 -1.77
C GLY A 155 7.81 19.29 -2.87
N HIS A 156 7.35 18.04 -2.80
CA HIS A 156 7.56 17.03 -3.84
C HIS A 156 6.31 16.77 -4.70
N LEU A 157 5.15 17.22 -4.23
CA LEU A 157 3.87 17.17 -4.95
C LEU A 157 3.54 18.55 -5.51
N ARG A 158 2.77 18.62 -6.60
CA ARG A 158 2.21 19.90 -7.03
C ARG A 158 1.14 20.36 -6.02
N PRO A 159 0.93 21.68 -5.83
CA PRO A 159 -0.05 22.20 -4.86
C PRO A 159 -1.47 21.64 -5.03
N ASP A 160 -1.86 21.34 -6.26
CA ASP A 160 -3.14 20.82 -6.69
C ASP A 160 -3.17 19.29 -6.84
N GLU A 161 -2.05 18.61 -6.61
CA GLU A 161 -1.93 17.17 -6.91
C GLU A 161 -2.74 16.30 -5.94
N TRP A 162 -2.57 16.49 -4.63
CA TRP A 162 -3.25 15.68 -3.61
C TRP A 162 -3.08 16.24 -2.19
N SER A 163 -4.07 16.01 -1.32
CA SER A 163 -3.95 16.16 0.14
C SER A 163 -4.72 15.05 0.88
N ALA A 164 -4.34 14.76 2.12
CA ALA A 164 -5.02 13.76 2.94
C ALA A 164 -6.50 14.12 3.17
N GLY A 165 -6.79 15.39 3.42
CA GLY A 165 -8.17 15.87 3.56
C GLY A 165 -9.00 15.62 2.31
N ALA A 166 -8.47 15.96 1.13
CA ALA A 166 -9.16 15.71 -0.14
C ALA A 166 -9.35 14.20 -0.41
N GLY A 167 -8.36 13.37 -0.09
CA GLY A 167 -8.46 11.91 -0.23
C GLY A 167 -9.53 11.30 0.68
N LEU A 168 -9.58 11.69 1.95
CA LEU A 168 -10.57 11.22 2.91
C LEU A 168 -11.98 11.73 2.60
N ASP A 169 -12.12 12.98 2.19
CA ASP A 169 -13.41 13.55 1.75
C ASP A 169 -13.93 12.82 0.50
N TRP A 170 -13.06 12.55 -0.48
CA TRP A 170 -13.44 11.75 -1.64
C TRP A 170 -13.90 10.34 -1.23
N ALA A 171 -13.13 9.66 -0.37
CA ALA A 171 -13.48 8.32 0.11
C ALA A 171 -14.82 8.32 0.85
N HIS A 172 -15.08 9.32 1.69
CA HIS A 172 -16.34 9.46 2.42
C HIS A 172 -17.54 9.62 1.47
N ARG A 173 -17.41 10.47 0.45
CA ARG A 173 -18.45 10.68 -0.57
C ARG A 173 -18.70 9.42 -1.39
N PHE A 174 -17.64 8.76 -1.84
CA PHE A 174 -17.72 7.52 -2.61
C PHE A 174 -18.45 6.42 -1.83
N LEU A 175 -18.01 6.17 -0.59
CA LEU A 175 -18.60 5.13 0.26
C LEU A 175 -20.03 5.48 0.67
N SER A 176 -20.32 6.76 0.94
CA SER A 176 -21.69 7.21 1.24
C SER A 176 -22.63 7.01 0.07
N HIS A 177 -22.13 7.13 -1.17
CA HIS A 177 -22.91 6.83 -2.36
C HIS A 177 -23.15 5.33 -2.52
N ALA A 178 -22.15 4.49 -2.24
CA ALA A 178 -22.26 3.03 -2.36
C ALA A 178 -23.21 2.37 -1.34
N VAL A 179 -23.41 3.00 -0.18
CA VAL A 179 -24.30 2.49 0.88
C VAL A 179 -25.78 2.83 0.65
N ARG A 180 -26.08 3.85 -0.17
CA ARG A 180 -27.45 4.20 -0.59
C ARG A 180 -28.05 3.12 -1.47
#